data_AF-A0AAD9J2F0-F1
#
_entry.id   AF-A0AAD9J2F0-F1
#
_cell.length_a   1.000
_cell.length_b   1.000
_cell.length_c   1.000
_cell.angle_alpha   90.00
_cell.angle_beta   90.00
_cell.angle_gamma   90.00
#
_symmetry.space_group_name_H-M   'P 1'
#
loop_
_entity.id
_entity.type
_entity.pdbx_description
1 polymer ?
#
loop_
_entity_poly.entity_id
_entity_poly.type
_entity_poly.pdbx_seq_one_letter_code
_entity_poly.pdbx_strand_id
1 'polypeptide(L)'
;MDRITRGLYDPKRINSDPLLSELQLKPDHKPKQHLYDWKRKIVAMLTTFDPLQEEPHLLWKRDAIITILDERKVKHPVAINLLYHEAYHHYINSMYPCAGQDAIILAGILMQMKQGDYDARRTKNYLTSNTLTSLIPHTKLHSNKKIDWISKIQAQYKAYSQSLTNRDRSPQRT
;
A
#
# COMPACT_ATOMS: atom_id res chain seq x y z
N MET A 1 24.14 -5.91 -25.18
CA MET A 1 23.12 -4.99 -24.62
C MET A 1 21.98 -5.85 -24.15
N ASP A 2 21.86 -6.03 -22.84
CA ASP A 2 20.62 -6.39 -22.11
C ASP A 2 21.00 -6.98 -20.75
N ARG A 3 20.45 -6.37 -19.69
CA ARG A 3 20.09 -6.91 -18.37
C ARG A 3 20.01 -5.78 -17.36
N ILE A 4 18.95 -4.98 -17.47
CA ILE A 4 18.40 -4.28 -16.31
C ILE A 4 17.58 -5.34 -15.57
N THR A 5 18.23 -6.04 -14.64
CA THR A 5 17.53 -6.94 -13.72
C THR A 5 16.65 -6.10 -12.82
N ARG A 6 15.34 -6.14 -13.09
CA ARG A 6 14.26 -5.72 -12.22
C ARG A 6 14.55 -6.25 -10.82
N GLY A 7 14.68 -5.35 -9.84
CA GLY A 7 14.65 -5.73 -8.42
C GLY A 7 13.32 -6.42 -8.16
N LEU A 8 13.35 -7.75 -8.08
CA LEU A 8 12.17 -8.57 -7.88
C LEU A 8 11.65 -8.30 -6.48
N TYR A 9 10.44 -7.76 -6.43
CA TYR A 9 9.55 -7.80 -5.29
C TYR A 9 9.49 -9.24 -4.75
N ASP A 10 10.00 -9.47 -3.54
CA ASP A 10 9.85 -10.74 -2.82
C ASP A 10 8.73 -10.61 -1.77
N PRO A 11 7.53 -11.14 -2.05
CA PRO A 11 6.41 -11.08 -1.12
C PRO A 11 6.61 -11.92 0.16
N LYS A 12 7.65 -12.75 0.25
CA LYS A 12 7.89 -13.61 1.42
C LYS A 12 8.63 -12.92 2.58
N ARG A 13 9.30 -11.79 2.34
CA ARG A 13 10.05 -11.06 3.38
C ARG A 13 9.21 -10.11 4.23
N ILE A 14 7.93 -9.89 3.91
CA ILE A 14 7.07 -8.91 4.60
C ILE A 14 6.52 -9.44 5.94
N ASN A 15 6.50 -10.76 6.16
CA ASN A 15 5.84 -11.37 7.33
C ASN A 15 6.74 -11.61 8.55
N SER A 16 8.00 -11.19 8.50
CA SER A 16 8.93 -11.29 9.61
C SER A 16 9.88 -10.11 9.53
N ASP A 17 9.52 -8.95 10.09
CA ASP A 17 10.52 -8.13 10.79
C ASP A 17 9.91 -6.94 11.56
N PRO A 18 10.46 -6.64 12.74
CA PRO A 18 10.08 -5.50 13.55
C PRO A 18 10.61 -4.21 12.91
N LEU A 19 9.72 -3.34 12.42
CA LEU A 19 10.01 -1.95 12.06
C LEU A 19 11.32 -1.75 11.26
N LEU A 20 11.29 -2.13 9.97
CA LEU A 20 12.35 -1.77 9.02
C LEU A 20 12.58 -0.25 9.08
N SER A 21 13.74 0.17 9.58
CA SER A 21 14.09 1.59 9.67
C SER A 21 14.51 2.08 8.28
N GLU A 22 13.67 2.89 7.65
CA GLU A 22 13.92 3.44 6.31
C GLU A 22 14.53 4.84 6.40
N LEU A 23 15.50 5.13 5.54
CA LEU A 23 16.18 6.43 5.49
C LEU A 23 16.01 7.07 4.12
N GLN A 24 15.47 8.30 4.08
CA GLN A 24 15.50 9.11 2.88
C GLN A 24 16.89 9.72 2.68
N LEU A 25 17.49 9.43 1.53
CA LEU A 25 18.74 10.06 1.12
C LEU A 25 18.49 11.48 0.62
N LYS A 26 19.46 12.36 0.84
CA LYS A 26 19.50 13.70 0.22
C LYS A 26 20.05 13.62 -1.20
N PRO A 27 19.77 14.61 -2.07
CA PRO A 27 20.26 14.62 -3.45
C PRO A 27 21.79 14.55 -3.59
N ASP A 28 22.53 15.07 -2.62
CA ASP A 28 24.00 15.10 -2.58
C ASP A 28 24.63 13.84 -1.98
N HIS A 29 23.83 12.94 -1.40
CA HIS A 29 24.31 11.66 -0.87
C HIS A 29 24.76 10.71 -1.99
N LYS A 30 25.69 9.80 -1.66
CA LYS A 30 26.21 8.78 -2.60
C LYS A 30 25.63 7.41 -2.21
N PRO A 31 24.58 6.89 -2.87
CA PRO A 31 23.88 5.67 -2.43
C PRO A 31 24.81 4.46 -2.23
N LYS A 32 25.78 4.25 -3.14
CA LYS A 32 26.77 3.19 -3.01
C LYS A 32 27.64 3.29 -1.76
N GLN A 33 27.99 4.52 -1.37
CA GLN A 33 28.75 4.76 -0.14
C GLN A 33 27.92 4.42 1.10
N HIS A 34 26.63 4.81 1.11
CA HIS A 34 25.72 4.45 2.20
C HIS A 34 25.53 2.94 2.35
N LEU A 35 25.46 2.19 1.24
CA LEU A 35 25.41 0.72 1.29
C LEU A 35 26.68 0.13 1.93
N TYR A 36 27.85 0.64 1.57
CA TYR A 36 29.13 0.20 2.12
C TYR A 36 29.30 0.56 3.60
N ASP A 37 28.84 1.76 3.99
CA ASP A 37 28.94 2.26 5.36
C ASP A 37 27.80 1.77 6.26
N TRP A 38 26.83 1.03 5.72
CA TRP A 38 25.63 0.60 6.45
C TRP A 38 25.97 -0.14 7.74
N LYS A 39 26.63 -1.30 7.60
CA LYS A 39 27.05 -2.15 8.72
C LYS A 39 28.19 -1.54 9.53
N ARG A 40 29.00 -0.67 8.92
CA ARG A 40 30.20 -0.10 9.53
C ARG A 40 29.91 1.06 10.46
N LYS A 41 28.87 1.84 10.15
CA LYS A 41 28.60 3.11 10.82
C LYS A 41 27.13 3.42 10.98
N ILE A 42 26.33 3.28 9.91
CA ILE A 42 24.99 3.89 9.88
C ILE A 42 24.05 3.23 10.89
N VAL A 43 24.03 1.88 10.95
CA VAL A 43 23.15 1.15 11.89
C VAL A 43 23.48 1.54 13.33
N ALA A 44 24.74 1.39 13.74
CA ALA A 44 25.18 1.70 15.11
C ALA A 44 25.03 3.19 15.50
N MET A 45 24.99 4.10 14.53
CA MET A 45 24.80 5.54 14.76
C MET A 45 23.33 5.91 14.98
N LEU A 46 22.39 5.20 14.35
CA LEU A 46 20.97 5.57 14.32
C LEU A 46 20.08 4.64 15.15
N THR A 47 20.54 3.42 15.43
CA THR A 47 19.77 2.40 16.12
C THR A 47 20.63 1.64 17.13
N THR A 48 19.98 0.82 17.96
CA THR A 48 20.64 -0.13 18.86
C THR A 48 20.67 -1.55 18.27
N PHE A 49 20.42 -1.71 16.97
CA PHE A 49 20.36 -3.02 16.31
C PHE A 49 21.77 -3.55 16.01
N ASP A 50 21.88 -4.87 15.86
CA ASP A 50 23.12 -5.54 15.45
C ASP A 50 23.38 -5.27 13.96
N PRO A 51 24.45 -4.53 13.59
CA PRO A 51 24.74 -4.22 12.19
C PRO A 51 24.98 -5.45 11.32
N LEU A 52 25.35 -6.60 11.90
CA LEU A 52 25.58 -7.82 11.13
C LEU A 52 24.27 -8.43 10.61
N GLN A 53 23.15 -8.25 11.33
CA GLN A 53 21.83 -8.76 10.97
C GLN A 53 21.11 -7.85 9.95
N GLU A 54 21.52 -6.60 9.82
CA GLU A 54 20.86 -5.63 8.94
C GLU A 54 21.36 -5.73 7.49
N GLU A 55 20.44 -5.76 6.52
CA GLU A 55 20.78 -5.78 5.09
C GLU A 55 20.19 -4.56 4.36
N PRO A 56 21.02 -3.59 3.90
CA PRO A 56 20.51 -2.38 3.27
C PRO A 56 20.06 -2.62 1.83
N HIS A 57 18.96 -1.98 1.44
CA HIS A 57 18.42 -2.00 0.09
C HIS A 57 18.12 -0.59 -0.40
N LEU A 58 18.36 -0.33 -1.69
CA LEU A 58 17.93 0.92 -2.32
C LEU A 58 16.49 0.75 -2.80
N LEU A 59 15.61 1.63 -2.30
CA LEU A 59 14.20 1.65 -2.64
C LEU A 59 13.85 2.97 -3.32
N TRP A 60 12.97 2.90 -4.31
CA TRP A 60 12.27 4.07 -4.83
C TRP A 60 10.98 4.25 -4.03
N LYS A 61 10.87 5.35 -3.27
CA LYS A 61 9.72 5.65 -2.40
C LYS A 61 9.25 7.09 -2.59
N ARG A 62 8.05 7.38 -2.07
CA ARG A 62 7.50 8.74 -1.95
C ARG A 62 8.49 9.63 -1.20
N ASP A 63 8.77 10.79 -1.77
CA ASP A 63 9.56 11.82 -1.09
C ASP A 63 8.80 12.30 0.16
N ALA A 64 9.44 12.23 1.33
CA ALA A 64 8.87 12.68 2.59
C ALA A 64 8.61 14.19 2.63
N ILE A 65 9.27 14.97 1.77
CA ILE A 65 9.14 16.44 1.72
C ILE A 65 7.93 16.87 0.88
N ILE A 66 7.39 16.00 0.02
CA ILE A 66 6.26 16.38 -0.85
C ILE A 66 5.02 16.74 -0.02
N THR A 67 4.46 17.91 -0.31
CA THR A 67 3.24 18.38 0.35
C THR A 67 2.01 17.65 -0.19
N ILE A 68 0.97 17.54 0.63
CA ILE A 68 -0.32 16.97 0.19
C ILE A 68 -0.91 17.77 -0.98
N LEU A 69 -0.71 19.10 -1.00
CA LEU A 69 -1.21 19.96 -2.07
C LEU A 69 -0.54 19.65 -3.41
N ASP A 70 0.76 19.38 -3.41
CA ASP A 70 1.50 19.04 -4.62
C ASP A 70 1.24 17.60 -5.05
N GLU A 71 1.16 16.67 -4.11
CA GLU A 71 0.81 15.28 -4.39
C GLU A 71 -0.57 15.17 -5.06
N ARG A 72 -1.56 15.95 -4.64
CA ARG A 72 -2.90 16.01 -5.26
C ARG A 72 -2.89 16.49 -6.73
N LYS A 73 -1.85 17.21 -7.15
CA LYS A 73 -1.71 17.70 -8.54
C LYS A 73 -1.12 16.64 -9.46
N VAL A 74 -0.57 15.54 -8.94
CA VAL A 74 0.02 14.47 -9.74
C VAL A 74 -1.05 13.81 -10.63
N LYS A 75 -0.83 13.84 -11.94
CA LYS A 75 -1.71 13.19 -12.95
C LYS A 75 -1.03 12.06 -13.72
N HIS A 76 0.30 11.94 -13.61
CA HIS A 76 1.04 10.94 -14.37
C HIS A 76 0.68 9.53 -13.88
N PRO A 77 0.21 8.62 -14.75
CA PRO A 77 -0.35 7.34 -14.34
C PRO A 77 0.66 6.45 -13.62
N VAL A 78 1.94 6.45 -14.06
CA VAL A 78 3.00 5.68 -13.38
C VAL A 78 3.29 6.23 -11.99
N ALA A 79 3.26 7.55 -11.82
CA ALA A 79 3.52 8.17 -10.52
C ALA A 79 2.39 7.86 -9.53
N ILE A 80 1.13 7.95 -9.99
CA ILE A 80 -0.05 7.54 -9.22
C ILE A 80 0.05 6.05 -8.84
N ASN A 81 0.48 5.18 -9.77
CA ASN A 81 0.60 3.76 -9.50
C ASN A 81 1.67 3.47 -8.42
N LEU A 82 2.83 4.14 -8.48
CA LEU A 82 3.88 4.00 -7.47
C LEU A 82 3.40 4.45 -6.09
N LEU A 83 2.78 5.64 -6.00
CA LEU A 83 2.21 6.16 -4.76
C LEU A 83 1.12 5.24 -4.20
N TYR A 84 0.25 4.71 -5.06
CA TYR A 84 -0.79 3.76 -4.67
C TYR A 84 -0.21 2.48 -4.07
N HIS A 85 0.79 1.87 -4.70
CA HIS A 85 1.39 0.63 -4.20
C HIS A 85 2.06 0.84 -2.84
N GLU A 86 2.77 1.94 -2.65
CA GLU A 86 3.35 2.29 -1.35
C GLU A 86 2.27 2.54 -0.29
N ALA A 87 1.23 3.31 -0.63
CA ALA A 87 0.13 3.59 0.29
C ALA A 87 -0.65 2.32 0.66
N TYR A 88 -0.91 1.43 -0.30
CA TYR A 88 -1.54 0.14 -0.08
C TYR A 88 -0.70 -0.75 0.85
N HIS A 89 0.63 -0.79 0.64
CA HIS A 89 1.53 -1.54 1.51
C HIS A 89 1.48 -1.03 2.96
N HIS A 90 1.57 0.28 3.18
CA HIS A 90 1.47 0.87 4.51
C HIS A 90 0.08 0.66 5.14
N TYR A 91 -0.99 0.73 4.34
CA TYR A 91 -2.35 0.48 4.80
C TYR A 91 -2.55 -0.97 5.28
N ILE A 92 -2.18 -1.97 4.47
CA ILE A 92 -2.37 -3.40 4.84
C ILE A 92 -1.53 -3.76 6.07
N ASN A 93 -0.28 -3.28 6.13
CA ASN A 93 0.60 -3.51 7.28
C ASN A 93 0.26 -2.66 8.51
N SER A 94 -0.88 -1.95 8.52
CA SER A 94 -1.36 -1.15 9.66
C SER A 94 -0.43 0.01 10.08
N MET A 95 0.39 0.52 9.15
CA MET A 95 1.20 1.72 9.36
C MET A 95 0.38 3.01 9.23
N TYR A 96 -0.81 2.93 8.63
CA TYR A 96 -1.78 4.02 8.59
C TYR A 96 -2.95 3.69 9.53
N PRO A 97 -3.01 4.33 10.72
CA PRO A 97 -4.17 4.21 11.59
C PRO A 97 -5.42 4.71 10.87
N CYS A 98 -6.46 3.89 10.83
CA CYS A 98 -7.73 4.26 10.23
C CYS A 98 -8.91 3.76 11.06
N ALA A 99 -10.06 4.44 10.95
CA ALA A 99 -11.28 3.96 11.55
C ALA A 99 -11.80 2.73 10.79
N GLY A 100 -12.68 1.95 11.44
CA GLY A 100 -13.30 0.78 10.80
C GLY A 100 -14.11 1.16 9.56
N GLN A 101 -14.78 2.32 9.60
CA GLN A 101 -15.54 2.83 8.47
C GLN A 101 -14.64 3.21 7.28
N ASP A 102 -13.48 3.81 7.54
CA ASP A 102 -12.52 4.14 6.48
C ASP A 102 -11.98 2.88 5.81
N ALA A 103 -11.68 1.84 6.61
CA ALA A 103 -11.25 0.54 6.08
C ALA A 103 -12.32 -0.12 5.20
N ILE A 104 -13.62 0.01 5.56
CA ILE A 104 -14.73 -0.48 4.73
C ILE A 104 -14.77 0.27 3.39
N ILE A 105 -14.63 1.60 3.41
CA ILE A 105 -14.61 2.45 2.20
C ILE A 105 -13.44 2.04 1.29
N LEU A 106 -12.23 1.98 1.85
CA LEU A 106 -11.02 1.60 1.11
C LEU A 106 -11.13 0.18 0.54
N ALA A 107 -11.63 -0.79 1.32
CA ALA A 107 -11.86 -2.15 0.84
C ALA A 107 -12.85 -2.20 -0.34
N GLY A 108 -13.91 -1.37 -0.32
CA GLY A 108 -14.83 -1.24 -1.46
C GLY A 108 -14.15 -0.72 -2.72
N ILE A 109 -13.26 0.27 -2.60
CA ILE A 109 -12.46 0.79 -3.71
C ILE A 109 -11.49 -0.29 -4.23
N LEU A 110 -10.79 -1.00 -3.33
CA LEU A 110 -9.89 -2.10 -3.68
C LEU A 110 -10.63 -3.24 -4.41
N MET A 111 -11.85 -3.57 -3.98
CA MET A 111 -12.70 -4.54 -4.66
C MET A 111 -13.03 -4.10 -6.09
N GLN A 112 -13.43 -2.84 -6.29
CA GLN A 112 -13.67 -2.31 -7.63
C GLN A 112 -12.42 -2.38 -8.51
N MET A 113 -11.24 -2.03 -7.97
CA MET A 113 -9.97 -2.12 -8.70
C MET A 113 -9.60 -3.56 -9.08
N LYS A 114 -9.90 -4.55 -8.24
CA LYS A 114 -9.53 -5.96 -8.45
C LYS A 114 -10.54 -6.75 -9.27
N GLN A 115 -11.83 -6.49 -9.08
CA GLN A 115 -12.93 -7.31 -9.65
C GLN A 115 -13.70 -6.60 -10.76
N GLY A 116 -13.49 -5.29 -10.95
CA GLY A 116 -14.27 -4.47 -11.88
C GLY A 116 -15.61 -4.09 -11.26
N ASP A 117 -16.67 -4.13 -12.06
CA ASP A 117 -18.02 -3.84 -11.59
C ASP A 117 -18.61 -4.95 -10.72
N TYR A 118 -19.52 -4.54 -9.84
CA TYR A 118 -20.16 -5.44 -8.88
C TYR A 118 -20.97 -6.53 -9.60
N ASP A 119 -20.52 -7.77 -9.41
CA ASP A 119 -21.27 -8.98 -9.72
C ASP A 119 -21.47 -9.79 -8.43
N ALA A 120 -22.73 -10.08 -8.09
CA ALA A 120 -23.07 -10.70 -6.81
C ALA A 120 -22.46 -12.10 -6.66
N ARG A 121 -22.44 -12.90 -7.72
CA ARG A 121 -21.95 -14.28 -7.70
C ARG A 121 -20.42 -14.30 -7.57
N ARG A 122 -19.72 -13.49 -8.35
CA ARG A 122 -18.26 -13.35 -8.31
C ARG A 122 -17.79 -12.79 -6.98
N THR A 123 -18.49 -11.78 -6.47
CA THR A 123 -18.17 -11.15 -5.18
C THR A 123 -18.28 -12.16 -4.04
N LYS A 124 -19.36 -12.94 -3.99
CA LYS A 124 -19.56 -13.97 -2.95
C LYS A 124 -18.45 -15.04 -2.97
N ASN A 125 -17.97 -15.42 -4.15
CA ASN A 125 -16.91 -16.42 -4.28
C ASN A 125 -15.53 -15.86 -3.92
N TYR A 126 -15.29 -14.58 -4.20
CA TYR A 126 -14.01 -13.94 -3.92
C TYR A 126 -13.87 -13.52 -2.46
N LEU A 127 -14.87 -12.80 -1.93
CA LEU A 127 -14.81 -12.16 -0.62
C LEU A 127 -14.96 -13.20 0.51
N THR A 128 -13.82 -13.73 0.91
CA THR A 128 -13.65 -14.73 1.96
C THR A 128 -12.65 -14.24 3.01
N SER A 129 -12.57 -14.92 4.15
CA SER A 129 -11.60 -14.62 5.21
C SER A 129 -10.16 -14.52 4.71
N ASN A 130 -9.77 -15.35 3.73
CA ASN A 130 -8.43 -15.33 3.14
C ASN A 130 -8.17 -14.05 2.34
N THR A 131 -9.18 -13.53 1.64
CA THR A 131 -9.03 -12.29 0.84
C THR A 131 -9.07 -11.02 1.67
N LEU A 132 -9.65 -11.05 2.88
CA LEU A 132 -9.71 -9.89 3.78
C LEU A 132 -8.32 -9.36 4.14
N THR A 133 -7.32 -10.25 4.23
CA THR A 133 -5.92 -9.87 4.49
C THR A 133 -5.35 -8.91 3.44
N SER A 134 -5.93 -8.88 2.25
CA SER A 134 -5.55 -8.00 1.14
C SER A 134 -6.48 -6.79 0.94
N LEU A 135 -7.43 -6.59 1.86
CA LEU A 135 -8.47 -5.56 1.76
C LEU A 135 -8.53 -4.65 2.99
N ILE A 136 -8.17 -5.16 4.18
CA ILE A 136 -8.19 -4.40 5.43
C ILE A 136 -6.85 -4.53 6.19
N PRO A 137 -6.53 -3.57 7.09
CA PRO A 137 -5.27 -3.61 7.85
C PRO A 137 -5.18 -4.85 8.74
N HIS A 138 -3.99 -5.43 8.86
CA HIS A 138 -3.76 -6.64 9.68
C HIS A 138 -4.25 -6.51 11.13
N THR A 139 -4.08 -5.35 11.75
CA THR A 139 -4.58 -5.06 13.11
C THR A 139 -6.10 -5.16 13.25
N LYS A 140 -6.86 -5.06 12.14
CA LYS A 140 -8.32 -5.17 12.13
C LYS A 140 -8.83 -6.59 11.88
N LEU A 141 -7.99 -7.49 11.34
CA LEU A 141 -8.33 -8.90 11.14
C LEU A 141 -8.59 -9.63 12.45
N HIS A 142 -7.80 -9.31 13.48
CA HIS A 142 -7.90 -9.91 14.80
C HIS A 142 -8.76 -9.10 15.78
N SER A 143 -9.36 -8.00 15.32
CA SER A 143 -10.22 -7.16 16.16
C SER A 143 -11.52 -7.89 16.49
N ASN A 144 -11.96 -7.73 17.74
CA ASN A 144 -13.12 -8.41 18.31
C ASN A 144 -14.36 -8.34 17.39
N LYS A 145 -15.17 -9.41 17.35
CA LYS A 145 -16.25 -9.77 16.39
C LYS A 145 -17.40 -8.75 16.15
N LYS A 146 -17.21 -7.46 16.46
CA LYS A 146 -18.24 -6.42 16.41
C LYS A 146 -18.57 -5.94 14.99
N ILE A 147 -17.67 -6.11 14.03
CA ILE A 147 -17.87 -5.66 12.65
C ILE A 147 -17.95 -6.88 11.73
N ASP A 148 -19.09 -7.05 11.07
CA ASP A 148 -19.24 -7.98 9.96
C ASP A 148 -18.58 -7.40 8.70
N TRP A 149 -17.26 -7.57 8.61
CA TRP A 149 -16.43 -7.03 7.54
C TRP A 149 -16.91 -7.44 6.16
N ILE A 150 -17.24 -8.73 5.96
CA ILE A 150 -17.64 -9.26 4.66
C ILE A 150 -18.91 -8.55 4.17
N SER A 151 -19.95 -8.53 5.00
CA SER A 151 -21.23 -7.91 4.61
C SER A 151 -21.08 -6.40 4.39
N LYS A 152 -20.30 -5.71 5.24
CA LYS A 152 -20.08 -4.26 5.11
C LYS A 152 -19.27 -3.89 3.86
N ILE A 153 -18.20 -4.63 3.57
CA ILE A 153 -17.38 -4.43 2.37
C ILE A 153 -18.20 -4.74 1.12
N GLN A 154 -18.99 -5.82 1.11
CA GLN A 154 -19.86 -6.16 -0.01
C GLN A 154 -20.89 -5.05 -0.29
N ALA A 155 -21.54 -4.52 0.75
CA ALA A 155 -22.49 -3.42 0.62
C ALA A 155 -21.82 -2.15 0.06
N GLN A 156 -20.63 -1.81 0.58
CA GLN A 156 -19.87 -0.66 0.12
C GLN A 156 -19.40 -0.81 -1.34
N TYR A 157 -18.89 -1.98 -1.72
CA TYR A 157 -18.46 -2.27 -3.09
C TYR A 157 -19.64 -2.15 -4.08
N LYS A 158 -20.80 -2.73 -3.74
CA LYS A 158 -22.02 -2.60 -4.54
C LYS A 158 -22.42 -1.14 -4.75
N ALA A 159 -22.47 -0.36 -3.67
CA ALA A 159 -22.83 1.06 -3.75
C ALA A 159 -21.82 1.86 -4.59
N TYR A 160 -20.53 1.60 -4.42
CA TYR A 160 -19.47 2.28 -5.15
C TYR A 160 -19.52 1.98 -6.65
N SER A 161 -19.65 0.70 -7.04
CA SER A 161 -19.77 0.29 -8.44
C SER A 161 -20.98 0.92 -9.14
N GLN A 162 -22.14 0.97 -8.46
CA GLN A 162 -23.33 1.64 -8.98
C GLN A 162 -23.11 3.15 -9.17
N SER A 163 -22.37 3.79 -8.27
CA SER A 163 -22.07 5.22 -8.40
C SER A 163 -21.18 5.55 -9.60
N LEU A 164 -20.27 4.64 -9.98
CA LEU A 164 -19.39 4.81 -11.14
C LEU A 164 -20.15 4.63 -12.45
N THR A 165 -20.96 3.57 -12.56
CA THR A 165 -21.78 3.33 -13.76
C THR A 165 -22.76 4.47 -14.05
N ASN A 166 -23.27 5.13 -13.02
CA ASN A 166 -24.13 6.31 -13.18
C ASN A 166 -23.35 7.56 -13.65
N ARG A 167 -22.07 7.70 -13.28
CA ARG A 167 -21.23 8.81 -13.74
C ARG A 167 -20.91 8.70 -15.22
N ASP A 168 -20.60 7.50 -15.70
CA ASP A 168 -20.31 7.26 -17.12
C ASP A 168 -21.54 7.46 -18.04
N ARG A 169 -22.76 7.40 -17.47
CA ARG A 169 -24.02 7.65 -18.18
C ARG A 169 -24.46 9.12 -18.18
N SER A 170 -23.73 10.00 -17.49
CA SER A 170 -24.05 11.43 -17.49
C SER A 170 -23.62 12.04 -18.83
N PRO A 171 -24.52 12.66 -19.63
CA PRO A 171 -24.12 13.29 -20.88
C PRO A 171 -23.12 14.39 -20.58
N GLN A 172 -21.98 14.38 -21.28
CA GLN A 172 -21.02 15.48 -21.21
C GLN A 172 -21.74 16.73 -21.68
N ARG A 173 -22.00 17.66 -20.74
CA ARG A 173 -22.49 19.00 -21.07
C ARG A 173 -21.37 19.71 -21.83
N THR A 174 -21.49 19.72 -23.15
CA THR A 174 -20.79 20.63 -24.06
C THR A 174 -21.14 22.08 -23.76
#